data_AF-A0A970TE75-F1
#
_entry.id   AF-A0A970TE75-F1
#
_cell.length_a   1.000
_cell.length_b   1.000
_cell.length_c   1.000
_cell.angle_alpha   90.00
_cell.angle_beta   90.00
_cell.angle_gamma   90.00
#
_symmetry.space_group_name_H-M   'P 1'
#
loop_
_entity.id
_entity.type
_entity.pdbx_description
1 polymer ?
#
loop_
_entity_poly.entity_id
_entity_poly.type
_entity_poly.pdbx_seq_one_letter_code
_entity_poly.pdbx_strand_id
1 'polypeptide(L)'
;MHLRTTIICLIFVALLPLLGHADVYSGYLTADPDDPYFGIVTGGGYAGSILPRIEWTVTRIETGWRYEYWIQSGSPSPSHWLLEVSAGDDPFAVQAPDFTNVYTDPGVMSEYVQMQPGDGTNSQPNPYMPEDMYAVKWDSIQDQEPPSGVYGLYYRFESTRNPVWGDFYVKAGGTTNPAVFWGCRVHGQ
;
A
#
# COMPACT_ATOMS: atom_id res chain seq x y z
N MET A 1 -61.83 -33.18 -36.94
CA MET A 1 -60.62 -32.65 -37.59
C MET A 1 -59.94 -31.73 -36.58
N HIS A 2 -59.00 -32.23 -35.77
CA HIS A 2 -58.36 -31.46 -34.70
C HIS A 2 -56.95 -31.04 -35.13
N LEU A 3 -56.77 -29.74 -35.33
CA LEU A 3 -55.50 -29.11 -35.67
C LEU A 3 -54.62 -29.09 -34.41
N ARG A 4 -53.47 -29.77 -34.43
CA ARG A 4 -52.48 -29.73 -33.36
C ARG A 4 -51.45 -28.64 -33.69
N THR A 5 -51.46 -27.56 -32.91
CA THR A 5 -50.51 -26.46 -33.01
C THR A 5 -49.22 -26.84 -32.29
N THR A 6 -48.14 -27.08 -33.05
CA THR A 6 -46.80 -27.29 -32.49
C THR A 6 -46.15 -25.93 -32.22
N ILE A 7 -45.91 -25.58 -30.96
CA ILE A 7 -45.16 -24.39 -30.56
C ILE A 7 -43.67 -24.74 -30.61
N ILE A 8 -42.92 -24.07 -31.49
CA ILE A 8 -41.45 -24.15 -31.55
C ILE A 8 -40.90 -23.11 -30.58
N CYS A 9 -40.36 -23.56 -29.44
CA CYS A 9 -39.58 -22.71 -28.54
C CYS A 9 -38.21 -22.43 -29.17
N LEU A 10 -38.04 -21.23 -29.74
CA LEU A 10 -36.74 -20.68 -30.10
C LEU A 10 -35.97 -20.35 -28.81
N ILE A 11 -34.95 -21.16 -28.50
CA ILE A 11 -34.00 -20.86 -27.43
C ILE A 11 -33.09 -19.74 -27.93
N PHE A 12 -33.32 -18.51 -27.46
CA PHE A 12 -32.35 -17.43 -27.57
C PHE A 12 -31.16 -17.77 -26.67
N VAL A 13 -30.06 -18.26 -27.25
CA VAL A 13 -28.77 -18.29 -26.55
C VAL A 13 -28.29 -16.84 -26.46
N ALA A 14 -28.52 -16.21 -25.30
CA ALA A 14 -27.96 -14.90 -25.01
C ALA A 14 -26.43 -15.03 -25.03
N LEU A 15 -25.79 -14.46 -26.04
CA LEU A 15 -24.36 -14.18 -26.02
C LEU A 15 -24.14 -13.12 -24.94
N LEU A 16 -23.93 -13.55 -23.70
CA LEU A 16 -23.47 -12.65 -22.65
C LEU A 16 -22.08 -12.17 -23.05
N PRO A 17 -21.82 -10.85 -23.16
CA PRO A 17 -20.45 -10.38 -23.29
C PRO A 17 -19.71 -10.85 -22.04
N LEU A 18 -18.68 -11.67 -22.22
CA LEU A 18 -17.63 -11.87 -21.23
C LEU A 18 -17.01 -10.49 -21.00
N LEU A 19 -17.54 -9.75 -20.04
CA LEU A 19 -16.84 -8.62 -19.44
C LEU A 19 -15.63 -9.26 -18.75
N GLY A 20 -14.47 -9.16 -19.41
CA GLY A 20 -13.21 -9.47 -18.77
C GLY A 20 -13.05 -8.51 -17.59
N HIS A 21 -13.43 -8.95 -16.40
CA HIS A 21 -13.11 -8.24 -15.18
C HIS A 21 -11.59 -8.30 -15.03
N ALA A 22 -10.91 -7.15 -15.07
CA ALA A 22 -9.55 -7.10 -14.59
C ALA A 22 -9.56 -7.58 -13.12
N ASP A 23 -8.64 -8.46 -12.75
CA ASP A 23 -8.48 -8.85 -11.35
C ASP A 23 -8.09 -7.58 -10.58
N VAL A 24 -8.96 -7.15 -9.66
CA VAL A 24 -8.76 -5.98 -8.81
C VAL A 24 -8.82 -6.41 -7.36
N TYR A 25 -7.75 -6.14 -6.63
CA TYR A 25 -7.68 -6.28 -5.18
C TYR A 25 -7.58 -4.90 -4.56
N SER A 26 -8.51 -4.54 -3.69
CA SER A 26 -8.48 -3.27 -2.98
C SER A 26 -8.80 -3.45 -1.51
N GLY A 27 -8.32 -2.51 -0.71
CA GLY A 27 -8.53 -2.54 0.72
C GLY A 27 -8.00 -1.28 1.37
N TYR A 28 -8.18 -1.21 2.69
CA TYR A 28 -7.61 -0.17 3.50
C TYR A 28 -7.32 -0.69 4.91
N LEU A 29 -6.34 -0.08 5.57
CA LEU A 29 -6.10 -0.22 7.00
C LEU A 29 -6.21 1.16 7.64
N THR A 30 -6.75 1.19 8.84
CA THR A 30 -6.79 2.36 9.71
C THR A 30 -6.16 2.00 11.04
N ALA A 31 -5.65 2.99 11.77
CA ALA A 31 -5.42 2.78 13.18
C ALA A 31 -6.77 2.66 13.89
N ASP A 32 -6.89 1.69 14.80
CA ASP A 32 -8.02 1.52 15.70
C ASP A 32 -7.51 1.70 17.14
N PRO A 33 -7.94 2.76 17.85
CA PRO A 33 -7.53 2.98 19.23
C PRO A 33 -8.08 1.92 20.19
N ASP A 34 -9.13 1.19 19.80
CA ASP A 34 -9.80 0.18 20.61
C ASP A 34 -9.28 -1.24 20.32
N ASP A 35 -8.58 -1.46 19.20
CA ASP A 35 -7.90 -2.72 18.83
C ASP A 35 -6.46 -2.47 18.35
N PRO A 36 -5.48 -2.31 19.28
CA PRO A 36 -4.10 -2.01 18.93
C PRO A 36 -3.34 -3.20 18.31
N TYR A 37 -3.99 -4.35 18.11
CA TYR A 37 -3.40 -5.55 17.53
C TYR A 37 -3.91 -5.85 16.13
N PHE A 38 -4.87 -5.08 15.61
CA PHE A 38 -5.41 -5.22 14.27
C PHE A 38 -5.38 -3.89 13.51
N GLY A 39 -4.79 -3.88 12.31
CA GLY A 39 -4.68 -2.68 11.49
C GLY A 39 -3.38 -1.92 11.70
N ILE A 40 -3.46 -0.59 11.79
CA ILE A 40 -2.28 0.27 11.92
C ILE A 40 -1.97 0.50 13.40
N VAL A 41 -0.78 0.08 13.83
CA VAL A 41 -0.24 0.39 15.15
C VAL A 41 0.51 1.71 15.08
N THR A 42 0.23 2.62 16.01
CA THR A 42 0.88 3.94 16.09
C THR A 42 1.83 4.01 17.28
N GLY A 43 2.94 4.72 17.09
CA GLY A 43 3.96 4.98 18.10
C GLY A 43 4.31 6.46 18.16
N GLY A 44 4.66 6.92 19.37
CA GLY A 44 5.11 8.30 19.65
C GLY A 44 4.14 9.37 19.15
N GLY A 45 4.62 10.30 18.34
CA GLY A 45 3.86 11.49 17.93
C GLY A 45 2.57 11.22 17.12
N TYR A 46 2.39 10.00 16.58
CA TYR A 46 1.14 9.63 15.89
C TYR A 46 0.05 9.10 16.82
N ALA A 47 0.35 8.72 18.07
CA ALA A 47 -0.59 8.08 18.99
C ALA A 47 -1.73 8.99 19.51
N GLY A 48 -1.76 10.26 19.11
CA GLY A 48 -2.81 11.23 19.45
C GLY A 48 -3.18 12.17 18.31
N SER A 49 -2.82 11.81 17.08
CA SER A 49 -3.05 12.61 15.88
C SER A 49 -4.29 12.12 15.12
N ILE A 50 -4.55 12.70 13.95
CA ILE A 50 -5.47 12.09 12.99
C ILE A 50 -4.95 10.69 12.68
N LEU A 51 -5.79 9.69 12.95
CA LEU A 51 -5.44 8.28 12.83
C LEU A 51 -4.94 8.01 11.40
N PRO A 52 -3.76 7.40 11.25
CA PRO A 52 -3.24 7.08 9.94
C PRO A 52 -4.17 6.10 9.23
N ARG A 53 -4.16 6.20 7.91
CA ARG A 53 -4.91 5.34 7.01
C ARG A 53 -4.08 5.05 5.78
N ILE A 54 -4.07 3.80 5.35
CA ILE A 54 -3.53 3.39 4.06
C ILE A 54 -4.66 2.77 3.25
N GLU A 55 -4.79 3.15 1.99
CA GLU A 55 -5.65 2.51 1.01
C GLU A 55 -4.79 1.98 -0.13
N TRP A 56 -5.25 0.91 -0.76
CA TRP A 56 -4.59 0.36 -1.92
C TRP A 56 -5.56 -0.16 -2.96
N THR A 57 -5.09 -0.18 -4.19
CA THR A 57 -5.70 -0.88 -5.32
C THR A 57 -4.60 -1.55 -6.13
N VAL A 58 -4.75 -2.86 -6.36
CA VAL A 58 -3.87 -3.66 -7.19
C VAL A 58 -4.69 -4.18 -8.36
N THR A 59 -4.34 -3.76 -9.57
CA THR A 59 -5.09 -4.08 -10.79
C THR A 59 -4.22 -4.88 -11.75
N ARG A 60 -4.77 -5.95 -12.31
CA ARG A 60 -4.11 -6.69 -13.39
C ARG A 60 -4.05 -5.85 -14.65
N ILE A 61 -2.85 -5.74 -15.22
CA ILE A 61 -2.56 -5.08 -16.50
C ILE A 61 -1.99 -6.10 -17.49
N GLU A 62 -1.82 -5.71 -18.75
CA GLU A 62 -1.34 -6.63 -19.81
C GLU A 62 0.02 -7.27 -19.49
N THR A 63 0.90 -6.52 -18.82
CA THR A 63 2.29 -6.91 -18.54
C THR A 63 2.51 -7.42 -17.11
N GLY A 64 1.48 -7.45 -16.26
CA GLY A 64 1.61 -7.79 -14.85
C GLY A 64 0.55 -7.12 -13.98
N TRP A 65 1.01 -6.38 -12.97
CA TRP A 65 0.18 -5.78 -11.94
C TRP A 65 0.54 -4.30 -11.76
N ARG A 66 -0.47 -3.45 -11.62
CA ARG A 66 -0.33 -2.07 -11.20
C ARG A 66 -0.74 -1.97 -9.73
N TYR A 67 0.12 -1.35 -8.94
CA TYR A 67 -0.08 -1.11 -7.51
C TYR A 67 -0.27 0.38 -7.31
N GLU A 68 -1.31 0.75 -6.59
CA GLU A 68 -1.63 2.13 -6.23
C GLU A 68 -1.89 2.17 -4.73
N TYR A 69 -1.20 3.06 -4.03
CA TYR A 69 -1.36 3.27 -2.61
C TYR A 69 -1.60 4.74 -2.28
N TRP A 70 -2.48 4.97 -1.32
CA TRP A 70 -2.75 6.27 -0.73
C TRP A 70 -2.53 6.21 0.78
N ILE A 71 -1.56 6.95 1.30
CA ILE A 71 -1.41 7.14 2.74
C ILE A 71 -1.97 8.49 3.14
N GLN A 72 -2.73 8.45 4.23
CA GLN A 72 -3.13 9.60 4.99
C GLN A 72 -2.57 9.50 6.40
N SER A 73 -2.07 10.62 6.94
CA SER A 73 -1.71 10.71 8.36
C SER A 73 -1.90 12.14 8.85
N GLY A 74 -2.05 12.30 10.16
CA GLY A 74 -1.98 13.62 10.80
C GLY A 74 -0.53 14.06 11.04
N SER A 75 -0.37 15.16 11.79
CA SER A 75 0.94 15.58 12.30
C SER A 75 1.56 14.51 13.20
N PRO A 76 2.89 14.30 13.19
CA PRO A 76 3.91 14.99 12.36
C PRO A 76 4.03 14.49 10.91
N SER A 77 4.66 15.27 10.04
CA SER A 77 4.90 14.95 8.62
C SER A 77 5.56 13.59 8.40
N PRO A 78 5.01 12.72 7.53
CA PRO A 78 5.73 11.54 7.07
C PRO A 78 6.97 11.95 6.29
N SER A 79 8.12 11.38 6.65
CA SER A 79 9.39 11.57 5.94
C SER A 79 9.89 10.29 5.27
N HIS A 80 9.63 9.14 5.87
CA HIS A 80 10.04 7.85 5.35
C HIS A 80 8.83 6.93 5.29
N TRP A 81 8.48 6.46 4.09
CA TRP A 81 7.58 5.34 3.88
C TRP A 81 8.42 4.13 3.51
N LEU A 82 8.12 2.96 4.08
CA LEU A 82 8.64 1.68 3.63
C LEU A 82 7.49 0.72 3.33
N LEU A 83 7.43 0.18 2.11
CA LEU A 83 6.53 -0.90 1.70
C LEU A 83 7.37 -2.16 1.56
N GLU A 84 7.06 -3.18 2.34
CA GLU A 84 7.69 -4.49 2.19
C GLU A 84 7.42 -5.04 0.78
N VAL A 85 8.49 -5.58 0.20
CA VAL A 85 8.49 -6.27 -1.07
C VAL A 85 9.17 -7.62 -0.91
N SER A 86 8.89 -8.55 -1.82
CA SER A 86 9.41 -9.91 -1.70
C SER A 86 10.94 -9.95 -1.61
N ALA A 87 11.44 -10.68 -0.61
CA ALA A 87 12.85 -10.95 -0.36
C ALA A 87 13.28 -12.35 -0.84
N GLY A 88 14.56 -12.70 -0.65
CA GLY A 88 15.09 -14.04 -0.91
C GLY A 88 16.03 -14.10 -2.11
N ASP A 89 15.96 -15.20 -2.87
CA ASP A 89 16.85 -15.46 -4.02
C ASP A 89 16.59 -14.54 -5.23
N ASP A 90 15.42 -13.89 -5.26
CA ASP A 90 15.04 -12.89 -6.26
C ASP A 90 14.46 -11.65 -5.56
N PRO A 91 15.27 -10.81 -4.90
CA PRO A 91 14.78 -9.62 -4.24
C PRO A 91 14.40 -8.54 -5.26
N PHE A 92 13.42 -7.69 -4.94
CA PHE A 92 13.27 -6.48 -5.73
C PHE A 92 14.51 -5.58 -5.58
N ALA A 93 14.97 -4.96 -6.67
CA ALA A 93 16.15 -4.09 -6.68
C ALA A 93 15.90 -2.81 -7.49
N VAL A 94 16.68 -1.75 -7.23
CA VAL A 94 16.58 -0.40 -7.85
C VAL A 94 16.66 -0.39 -9.39
N GLN A 95 16.97 -1.53 -10.02
CA GLN A 95 17.09 -1.68 -11.45
C GLN A 95 16.49 -3.01 -11.94
N ALA A 96 15.69 -3.66 -11.09
CA ALA A 96 15.02 -4.88 -11.47
C ALA A 96 13.98 -4.55 -12.56
N PRO A 97 13.91 -5.35 -13.64
CA PRO A 97 13.02 -5.09 -14.78
C PRO A 97 11.53 -5.20 -14.43
N ASP A 98 11.23 -5.64 -13.21
CA ASP A 98 9.91 -5.88 -12.65
C ASP A 98 9.43 -4.74 -11.75
N PHE A 99 10.06 -3.57 -11.75
CA PHE A 99 9.53 -2.37 -11.11
C PHE A 99 9.62 -1.17 -12.04
N THR A 100 8.47 -0.80 -12.58
CA THR A 100 8.38 0.15 -13.69
C THR A 100 7.24 1.14 -13.47
N ASN A 101 7.17 2.15 -14.33
CA ASN A 101 6.06 3.13 -14.35
C ASN A 101 5.77 3.78 -12.98
N VAL A 102 6.83 3.96 -12.21
CA VAL A 102 6.83 4.56 -10.88
C VAL A 102 6.29 5.99 -10.98
N TYR A 103 5.30 6.29 -10.17
CA TYR A 103 4.74 7.63 -10.03
C TYR A 103 4.55 7.91 -8.55
N THR A 104 4.99 9.09 -8.15
CA THR A 104 4.90 9.60 -6.78
C THR A 104 4.60 11.09 -6.83
N ASP A 105 4.22 11.67 -5.70
CA ASP A 105 4.10 13.12 -5.60
C ASP A 105 5.45 13.82 -5.89
N PRO A 106 5.44 15.05 -6.44
CA PRO A 106 6.66 15.79 -6.74
C PRO A 106 7.58 15.93 -5.53
N GLY A 107 8.87 15.66 -5.73
CA GLY A 107 9.87 15.73 -4.66
C GLY A 107 10.05 14.43 -3.87
N VAL A 108 9.19 13.43 -4.04
CA VAL A 108 9.40 12.12 -3.42
C VAL A 108 10.50 11.36 -4.16
N MET A 109 11.52 10.90 -3.44
CA MET A 109 12.55 9.99 -3.96
C MET A 109 12.24 8.56 -3.52
N SER A 110 12.62 7.57 -4.33
CA SER A 110 12.45 6.15 -3.96
C SER A 110 13.74 5.36 -4.13
N GLU A 111 14.05 4.51 -3.17
CA GLU A 111 15.19 3.58 -3.19
C GLU A 111 14.78 2.21 -2.65
N TYR A 112 15.52 1.17 -3.00
CA TYR A 112 15.35 -0.15 -2.38
C TYR A 112 16.32 -0.29 -1.24
N VAL A 113 15.80 -0.78 -0.12
CA VAL A 113 16.56 -0.89 1.11
C VAL A 113 16.23 -2.21 1.78
N GLN A 114 17.26 -2.81 2.35
CA GLN A 114 17.07 -3.74 3.45
C GLN A 114 17.18 -2.93 4.74
N MET A 115 16.16 -3.01 5.57
CA MET A 115 16.08 -2.25 6.81
C MET A 115 15.91 -3.20 7.99
N GLN A 116 16.55 -2.84 9.09
CA GLN A 116 16.48 -3.57 10.35
C GLN A 116 15.81 -2.69 11.41
N PRO A 117 15.11 -3.30 12.38
CA PRO A 117 14.60 -2.60 13.56
C PRO A 117 15.69 -1.85 14.30
N GLY A 118 15.38 -0.60 14.66
CA GLY A 118 16.12 0.10 15.69
C GLY A 118 15.76 -0.42 17.09
N ASP A 119 16.59 -0.10 18.08
CA ASP A 119 16.38 -0.41 19.50
C ASP A 119 15.22 0.35 20.18
N GLY A 120 14.33 0.96 19.39
CA GLY A 120 13.26 1.82 19.85
C GLY A 120 13.72 3.24 20.25
N THR A 121 14.97 3.63 19.99
CA THR A 121 15.46 4.98 20.28
C THR A 121 15.50 5.89 19.04
N ASN A 122 15.40 7.20 19.25
CA ASN A 122 15.34 8.20 18.17
C ASN A 122 16.66 8.37 17.44
N SER A 123 17.75 7.86 18.01
CA SER A 123 19.10 7.91 17.48
C SER A 123 19.34 6.90 16.34
N GLN A 124 18.41 5.98 16.10
CA GLN A 124 18.50 4.99 15.02
C GLN A 124 17.59 5.35 13.83
N PRO A 125 17.90 4.89 12.61
CA PRO A 125 17.14 5.24 11.42
C PRO A 125 15.69 4.73 11.46
N ASN A 126 15.42 3.56 12.07
CA ASN A 126 14.10 2.90 12.04
C ASN A 126 13.57 2.54 13.46
N PRO A 127 13.27 3.53 14.33
CA PRO A 127 12.78 3.28 15.68
C PRO A 127 11.46 2.51 15.65
N TYR A 128 11.30 1.51 16.54
CA TYR A 128 10.05 0.76 16.72
C TYR A 128 9.52 0.04 15.45
N MET A 129 10.35 -0.14 14.44
CA MET A 129 10.04 -1.06 13.35
C MET A 129 9.93 -2.49 13.92
N PRO A 130 8.89 -3.26 13.56
CA PRO A 130 8.60 -4.54 14.22
C PRO A 130 9.59 -5.66 13.85
N GLU A 131 10.08 -5.67 12.61
CA GLU A 131 10.93 -6.73 12.08
C GLU A 131 11.83 -6.25 10.93
N ASP A 132 12.78 -7.10 10.53
CA ASP A 132 13.62 -6.87 9.36
C ASP A 132 12.74 -6.85 8.10
N MET A 133 12.92 -5.86 7.24
CA MET A 133 12.10 -5.67 6.05
C MET A 133 12.95 -5.36 4.83
N TYR A 134 12.69 -6.08 3.74
CA TYR A 134 13.13 -5.68 2.41
C TYR A 134 12.04 -4.81 1.81
N ALA A 135 12.35 -3.55 1.54
CA ALA A 135 11.34 -2.57 1.19
C ALA A 135 11.74 -1.71 0.00
N VAL A 136 10.72 -1.20 -0.69
CA VAL A 136 10.84 0.09 -1.35
C VAL A 136 10.67 1.15 -0.29
N LYS A 137 11.66 2.04 -0.18
CA LYS A 137 11.64 3.22 0.66
C LYS A 137 11.33 4.42 -0.19
N TRP A 138 10.40 5.24 0.27
CA TRP A 138 10.14 6.55 -0.30
C TRP A 138 10.45 7.63 0.73
N ASP A 139 11.35 8.52 0.32
CA ASP A 139 11.72 9.71 1.07
C ASP A 139 10.82 10.85 0.63
N SER A 140 9.91 11.22 1.53
CA SER A 140 8.98 12.33 1.38
C SER A 140 9.68 13.63 1.75
N ILE A 141 9.80 14.55 0.78
CA ILE A 141 10.22 15.94 1.05
C ILE A 141 8.98 16.74 1.47
N GLN A 142 8.36 16.37 2.58
CA GLN A 142 7.34 17.19 3.21
C GLN A 142 7.91 17.76 4.51
N ASP A 143 8.84 18.70 4.37
CA ASP A 143 9.39 19.48 5.49
C ASP A 143 8.39 20.54 6.00
N GLN A 144 7.20 20.64 5.42
CA GLN A 144 6.18 21.62 5.79
C GLN A 144 4.81 20.98 6.03
N GLU A 145 4.27 21.25 7.21
CA GLU A 145 2.91 20.84 7.60
C GLU A 145 1.86 21.55 6.73
N PRO A 146 0.96 20.82 6.08
CA PRO A 146 -0.13 21.42 5.35
C PRO A 146 -1.03 22.16 6.35
N PRO A 147 -1.69 23.25 5.93
CA PRO A 147 -2.60 24.01 6.81
C PRO A 147 -3.74 23.17 7.41
N SER A 148 -4.08 22.05 6.76
CA SER A 148 -5.07 21.08 7.22
C SER A 148 -4.58 20.20 8.38
N GLY A 149 -3.27 20.12 8.62
CA GLY A 149 -2.67 19.13 9.51
C GLY A 149 -2.83 17.67 9.03
N VAL A 150 -3.28 17.47 7.78
CA VAL A 150 -3.48 16.17 7.15
C VAL A 150 -2.56 16.04 5.96
N TYR A 151 -1.71 15.03 6.02
CA TYR A 151 -0.81 14.63 4.95
C TYR A 151 -1.46 13.56 4.08
N GLY A 152 -1.37 13.73 2.77
CA GLY A 152 -1.75 12.75 1.76
C GLY A 152 -0.54 12.45 0.89
N LEU A 153 -0.26 11.18 0.65
CA LEU A 153 0.83 10.72 -0.19
C LEU A 153 0.33 9.62 -1.12
N TYR A 154 0.57 9.79 -2.42
CA TYR A 154 0.21 8.80 -3.43
C TYR A 154 1.45 8.15 -4.05
N TYR A 155 1.37 6.83 -4.18
CA TYR A 155 2.42 6.00 -4.76
C TYR A 155 1.82 5.05 -5.76
N ARG A 156 2.47 4.92 -6.91
CA ARG A 156 2.12 3.95 -7.93
C ARG A 156 3.37 3.33 -8.52
N PHE A 157 3.29 2.04 -8.79
CA PHE A 157 4.28 1.33 -9.60
C PHE A 157 3.64 0.14 -10.32
N GLU A 158 4.35 -0.41 -11.29
CA GLU A 158 3.96 -1.62 -12.01
C GLU A 158 5.02 -2.70 -11.83
N SER A 159 4.55 -3.95 -11.65
CA SER A 159 5.42 -5.11 -11.52
C SER A 159 4.91 -6.32 -12.27
N THR A 160 5.83 -7.10 -12.83
CA THR A 160 5.52 -8.42 -13.42
C THR A 160 5.33 -9.49 -12.35
N ARG A 161 5.74 -9.23 -11.10
CA ARG A 161 5.56 -10.15 -9.98
C ARG A 161 4.10 -10.17 -9.56
N ASN A 162 3.62 -11.37 -9.21
CA ASN A 162 2.29 -11.55 -8.62
C ASN A 162 2.11 -10.63 -7.40
N PRO A 163 0.87 -10.22 -7.07
CA PRO A 163 0.59 -9.33 -5.95
C PRO A 163 1.25 -9.85 -4.69
N VAL A 164 2.23 -9.11 -4.20
CA VAL A 164 2.80 -9.33 -2.87
C VAL A 164 2.26 -8.23 -1.98
N TRP A 165 1.47 -8.63 -1.00
CA TRP A 165 0.96 -7.74 0.04
C TRP A 165 1.93 -7.83 1.20
N GLY A 166 2.81 -6.84 1.28
CA GLY A 166 3.79 -6.72 2.34
C GLY A 166 3.30 -5.87 3.51
N ASP A 167 4.02 -5.96 4.60
CA ASP A 167 3.93 -5.05 5.72
C ASP A 167 4.41 -3.64 5.31
N PHE A 168 4.07 -2.63 6.11
CA PHE A 168 4.57 -1.27 5.85
C PHE A 168 4.93 -0.57 7.14
N TYR A 169 5.82 0.41 7.02
CA TYR A 169 6.29 1.23 8.12
C TYR A 169 6.45 2.67 7.65
N VAL A 170 5.99 3.61 8.47
CA VAL A 170 6.13 5.04 8.22
C VAL A 170 6.78 5.71 9.42
N LYS A 171 7.71 6.62 9.16
CA LYS A 171 8.39 7.45 10.15
C LYS A 171 8.25 8.92 9.83
N ALA A 172 8.03 9.72 10.86
CA ALA A 172 7.98 11.16 10.73
C ALA A 172 9.35 11.84 10.67
N GLY A 173 9.39 13.02 10.05
CA GLY A 173 10.59 13.84 9.95
C GLY A 173 10.79 14.73 11.19
N GLY A 174 12.04 14.96 11.57
CA GLY A 174 12.42 16.09 12.44
C GLY A 174 11.88 16.10 13.87
N THR A 175 11.32 15.00 14.40
CA THR A 175 10.73 14.98 15.74
C THR A 175 11.71 14.52 16.83
N THR A 176 11.65 15.17 18.00
CA THR A 176 12.40 14.79 19.21
C THR A 176 11.83 13.57 19.92
N ASN A 177 10.61 13.13 19.57
CA ASN A 177 9.96 11.88 19.97
C ASN A 177 9.62 11.13 18.68
N PRO A 178 10.02 9.86 18.49
CA PRO A 178 9.93 9.25 17.17
C PRO A 178 8.45 8.98 16.91
N ALA A 179 7.89 9.57 15.86
CA ALA A 179 6.53 9.26 15.47
C ALA A 179 6.59 8.23 14.34
N VAL A 180 5.98 7.08 14.61
CA VAL A 180 5.94 5.98 13.65
C VAL A 180 4.54 5.37 13.57
N PHE A 181 4.22 4.78 12.45
CA PHE A 181 3.10 3.84 12.39
C PHE A 181 3.44 2.71 11.43
N TRP A 182 2.93 1.53 11.72
CA TRP A 182 3.15 0.34 10.92
C TRP A 182 1.89 -0.50 10.90
N GLY A 183 1.73 -1.31 9.87
CA GLY A 183 0.64 -2.25 9.77
C GLY A 183 1.13 -3.54 9.15
N CYS A 184 0.64 -4.65 9.70
CA CYS A 184 0.86 -5.96 9.10
C CYS A 184 -0.25 -6.28 8.10
N ARG A 185 0.07 -7.05 7.06
CA ARG A 185 -0.88 -7.63 6.10
C ARG A 185 -1.84 -6.63 5.47
N VAL A 186 -1.42 -6.13 4.32
CA VAL A 186 -2.30 -5.63 3.24
C VAL A 186 -3.03 -6.81 2.56
N HIS A 187 -3.33 -7.92 3.28
CA HIS A 187 -3.83 -9.16 2.69
C HIS A 187 -5.34 -9.08 2.47
N GLY A 188 -5.75 -9.22 1.21
CA GLY A 188 -7.13 -9.54 0.86
C GLY A 188 -7.47 -10.99 1.25
N GLN A 189 -8.74 -11.18 1.61
CA GLN A 189 -9.37 -12.49 1.83
C GLN A 189 -9.24 -13.43 0.63
#